data_AF-A0A087GR65-F1
#
_entry.id   AF-A0A087GR65-F1
#
_cell.length_a   1.000
_cell.length_b   1.000
_cell.length_c   1.000
_cell.angle_alpha   90.00
_cell.angle_beta   90.00
_cell.angle_gamma   90.00
#
_symmetry.space_group_name_H-M   'P 1'
#
loop_
_entity.id
_entity.type
_entity.pdbx_description
1 polymer ?
#
loop_
_entity_poly.entity_id
_entity_poly.type
_entity_poly.pdbx_seq_one_letter_code
_entity_poly.pdbx_strand_id
1 'polypeptide(L)'
;HGYQLLKELDPVAANRIHPNNHRKINQYLSLYAARGVLPSKLYQGKAAEGRTGDASMPLVLITPGADYTRGLRQSIGVREFEDFLRIYLSARNSSANGSALWVEESKHDKVMKENLRKVLDFSKDDDLRIMLEEAIDRVKLNTRRLLRRQKRRVSRLEMVFGWNIHHMDATEFLLSKSEESWDAQVVKPASEILR
;
A
#
# COMPACT_ATOMS: atom_id res chain seq x y z
N HIS A 1 -5.23 -28.35 -13.05
CA HIS A 1 -3.95 -28.34 -13.79
C HIS A 1 -2.83 -27.60 -13.05
N GLY A 2 -2.80 -26.26 -12.97
CA GLY A 2 -1.63 -25.55 -12.41
C GLY A 2 -1.21 -25.94 -10.97
N TYR A 3 -2.15 -26.17 -10.06
CA TYR A 3 -1.80 -26.57 -8.68
C TYR A 3 -1.20 -27.98 -8.60
N GLN A 4 -1.73 -28.94 -9.36
CA GLN A 4 -1.20 -30.31 -9.41
C GLN A 4 0.23 -30.31 -9.95
N LEU A 5 0.48 -29.56 -11.03
CA LEU A 5 1.82 -29.39 -11.58
C LEU A 5 2.79 -28.78 -10.55
N LEU A 6 2.36 -27.74 -9.81
CA LEU A 6 3.19 -27.18 -8.74
C LEU A 6 3.45 -28.18 -7.61
N LYS A 7 2.48 -29.04 -7.28
CA LYS A 7 2.59 -30.07 -6.24
C LYS A 7 3.55 -31.19 -6.63
N GLU A 8 3.58 -31.57 -7.90
CA GLU A 8 4.54 -32.54 -8.45
C GLU A 8 5.95 -31.96 -8.51
N LEU A 9 6.10 -30.70 -8.94
CA LEU A 9 7.40 -30.04 -9.08
C LEU A 9 8.02 -29.61 -7.74
N ASP A 10 7.19 -29.05 -6.84
CA ASP A 10 7.63 -28.48 -5.56
C ASP A 10 6.54 -28.65 -4.49
N PRO A 11 6.41 -29.85 -3.88
CA PRO A 11 5.37 -30.13 -2.89
C PRO A 11 5.49 -29.22 -1.66
N VAL A 12 6.70 -28.79 -1.30
CA VAL A 12 6.94 -27.87 -0.19
C VAL A 12 6.34 -26.49 -0.50
N ALA A 13 6.57 -25.95 -1.70
CA ALA A 13 5.96 -24.69 -2.10
C ALA A 13 4.43 -24.79 -2.29
N ALA A 14 3.95 -25.92 -2.82
CA ALA A 14 2.52 -26.18 -3.00
C ALA A 14 1.75 -26.21 -1.67
N ASN A 15 2.31 -26.83 -0.63
CA ASN A 15 1.72 -26.86 0.71
C ASN A 15 1.62 -25.47 1.37
N ARG A 16 2.41 -24.48 0.91
CA ARG A 16 2.37 -23.10 1.41
C ARG A 16 1.27 -22.23 0.78
N ILE A 17 0.57 -22.73 -0.25
CA ILE A 17 -0.35 -21.94 -1.09
C ILE A 17 -1.69 -22.68 -1.25
N HIS A 18 -2.80 -21.95 -1.11
CA HIS A 18 -4.13 -22.51 -1.36
C HIS A 18 -4.36 -22.82 -2.86
N PRO A 19 -5.00 -23.93 -3.23
CA PRO A 19 -5.25 -24.32 -4.63
C PRO A 19 -5.94 -23.26 -5.50
N ASN A 20 -6.84 -22.45 -4.93
CA ASN A 20 -7.54 -21.38 -5.65
C ASN A 20 -6.70 -20.10 -5.86
N ASN A 21 -5.46 -20.05 -5.38
CA ASN A 21 -4.60 -18.89 -5.57
C ASN A 21 -3.88 -18.94 -6.93
N HIS A 22 -4.66 -18.87 -8.00
CA HIS A 22 -4.19 -19.03 -9.39
C HIS A 22 -3.05 -18.07 -9.73
N ARG A 23 -3.12 -16.82 -9.26
CA ARG A 23 -2.07 -15.82 -9.46
C ARG A 23 -0.71 -16.30 -8.95
N LYS A 24 -0.68 -16.82 -7.72
CA LYS A 24 0.57 -17.25 -7.07
C LYS A 24 1.08 -18.56 -7.64
N ILE A 25 0.18 -19.48 -7.98
CA ILE A 25 0.50 -20.75 -8.65
C ILE A 25 1.18 -20.48 -10.00
N ASN A 26 0.56 -19.64 -10.83
CA ASN A 26 1.12 -19.28 -12.14
C ASN A 26 2.48 -18.57 -11.99
N GLN A 27 2.61 -17.64 -11.03
CA GLN A 27 3.89 -16.99 -10.75
C GLN A 27 4.99 -18.00 -10.40
N TYR A 28 4.69 -19.00 -9.56
CA TYR A 28 5.67 -19.99 -9.12
C TYR A 28 6.12 -20.90 -10.26
N LEU A 29 5.18 -21.35 -11.08
CA LEU A 29 5.47 -22.14 -12.28
C LEU A 29 6.31 -21.34 -13.30
N SER A 30 5.94 -20.08 -13.57
CA SER A 30 6.70 -19.21 -14.48
C SER A 30 8.10 -18.90 -13.96
N LEU A 31 8.27 -18.69 -12.65
CA LEU A 31 9.60 -18.48 -12.05
C LEU A 31 10.50 -19.70 -12.21
N TYR A 32 9.96 -20.89 -11.99
CA TYR A 32 10.68 -22.15 -12.20
C TYR A 32 11.06 -22.33 -13.67
N ALA A 33 10.13 -22.12 -14.60
CA ALA A 33 10.39 -22.23 -16.03
C ALA A 33 11.49 -21.25 -16.51
N ALA A 34 11.52 -20.04 -15.96
CA ALA A 34 12.48 -19.02 -16.36
C ALA A 34 13.88 -19.18 -15.72
N ARG A 35 13.97 -19.66 -14.48
CA ARG A 35 15.23 -19.70 -13.71
C ARG A 35 15.74 -21.11 -13.39
N GLY A 36 14.94 -22.14 -13.58
CA GLY A 36 15.25 -23.52 -13.19
C GLY A 36 15.33 -23.77 -11.68
N VAL A 37 15.10 -22.74 -10.84
CA VAL A 37 15.20 -22.84 -9.38
C VAL A 37 13.82 -23.03 -8.75
N LEU A 38 13.70 -24.01 -7.87
CA LEU A 38 12.45 -24.31 -7.16
C LEU A 38 12.00 -23.13 -6.26
N PRO A 39 10.72 -22.72 -6.30
CA PRO A 39 10.18 -21.66 -5.46
C PRO A 39 10.42 -21.86 -3.96
N SER A 40 10.39 -23.10 -3.45
CA SER A 40 10.67 -23.42 -2.05
C SER A 40 12.08 -23.03 -1.61
N LYS A 41 13.06 -23.10 -2.53
CA LYS A 41 14.46 -22.72 -2.31
C LYS A 41 14.70 -21.21 -2.44
N LEU A 42 13.93 -20.52 -3.30
CA LEU A 42 14.06 -19.07 -3.50
C LEU A 42 13.74 -18.23 -2.25
N TYR A 43 12.84 -18.70 -1.38
CA TYR A 43 12.38 -17.95 -0.20
C TYR A 43 13.07 -18.35 1.12
N GLN A 44 14.18 -19.08 1.05
CA GLN A 44 15.04 -19.33 2.20
C GLN A 44 15.95 -18.12 2.44
N GLY A 45 15.56 -17.26 3.40
CA GLY A 45 16.45 -16.32 4.10
C GLY A 45 17.36 -15.40 3.26
N LYS A 46 16.85 -14.70 2.24
CA LYS A 46 17.56 -13.54 1.67
C LYS A 46 16.70 -12.29 1.74
N ALA A 47 17.23 -11.25 2.40
CA ALA A 47 16.62 -9.94 2.51
C ALA A 47 16.38 -9.34 1.12
N ALA A 48 15.19 -8.80 0.90
CA ALA A 48 14.87 -8.08 -0.32
C ALA A 48 15.29 -6.62 -0.15
N GLU A 49 16.17 -6.12 -1.04
CA GLU A 49 16.46 -4.68 -1.15
C GLU A 49 15.20 -3.95 -1.62
N GLY A 50 14.71 -3.04 -0.79
CA GLY A 50 13.52 -2.25 -1.05
C GLY A 50 13.81 -1.12 -2.03
N ARG A 51 12.96 -0.98 -3.06
CA ARG A 51 12.87 0.26 -3.85
C ARG A 51 11.92 1.21 -3.13
N THR A 52 12.42 2.39 -2.79
CA THR A 52 11.67 3.52 -2.24
C THR A 52 10.82 4.16 -3.35
N GLY A 53 9.53 4.39 -3.06
CA GLY A 53 8.62 5.09 -3.95
C GLY A 53 8.53 6.57 -3.57
N ASP A 54 8.64 7.44 -4.56
CA ASP A 54 8.54 8.90 -4.46
C ASP A 54 7.10 9.37 -4.18
N ALA A 55 6.97 10.47 -3.44
CA ALA A 55 5.76 10.92 -2.75
C ALA A 55 4.90 11.97 -3.53
N SER A 56 5.23 12.31 -4.78
CA SER A 56 4.54 13.37 -5.55
C SER A 56 3.31 12.91 -6.38
N MET A 57 2.53 11.92 -5.91
CA MET A 57 1.68 11.09 -6.78
C MET A 57 0.13 11.03 -6.54
N PRO A 58 -0.63 12.08 -6.15
CA PRO A 58 -2.10 11.91 -6.05
C PRO A 58 -2.88 12.20 -7.36
N LEU A 59 -2.51 13.23 -8.13
CA LEU A 59 -3.42 13.81 -9.13
C LEU A 59 -3.43 13.13 -10.51
N VAL A 60 -2.39 12.40 -10.90
CA VAL A 60 -2.31 11.72 -12.22
C VAL A 60 -3.01 10.35 -12.22
N LEU A 61 -3.40 9.82 -11.05
CA LEU A 61 -3.78 8.41 -10.88
C LEU A 61 -5.29 8.13 -10.88
N ILE A 62 -6.14 9.16 -10.94
CA ILE A 62 -7.59 9.01 -10.82
C ILE A 62 -8.21 9.37 -12.16
N THR A 63 -8.49 8.35 -12.97
CA THR A 63 -9.16 8.50 -14.26
C THR A 63 -10.42 7.63 -14.25
N PRO A 64 -11.58 8.14 -14.70
CA PRO A 64 -12.82 7.37 -14.71
C PRO A 64 -12.65 6.02 -15.41
N GLY A 65 -13.05 4.92 -14.76
CA GLY A 65 -12.97 3.57 -15.33
C GLY A 65 -11.57 2.94 -15.34
N ALA A 66 -10.61 3.50 -14.58
CA ALA A 66 -9.28 2.92 -14.50
C ALA A 66 -9.24 1.55 -13.82
N ASP A 67 -8.30 0.71 -14.27
CA ASP A 67 -7.97 -0.53 -13.55
C ASP A 67 -7.09 -0.24 -12.32
N TYR A 68 -7.77 -0.02 -11.19
CA TYR A 68 -7.14 0.16 -9.87
C TYR A 68 -6.64 -1.16 -9.25
N THR A 69 -6.52 -2.24 -10.04
CA THR A 69 -5.87 -3.49 -9.64
C THR A 69 -4.43 -3.59 -10.15
N ARG A 70 -3.85 -2.53 -10.71
CA ARG A 70 -2.48 -2.56 -11.27
C ARG A 70 -1.69 -1.28 -10.98
N GLY A 71 -0.37 -1.46 -10.84
CA GLY A 71 0.59 -0.35 -10.71
C GLY A 71 0.30 0.59 -9.54
N LEU A 72 0.66 1.87 -9.70
CA LEU A 72 0.47 2.91 -8.69
C LEU A 72 -1.00 3.16 -8.33
N ARG A 73 -1.95 2.73 -9.19
CA ARG A 73 -3.39 2.87 -8.94
C ARG A 73 -3.92 1.93 -7.85
N GLN A 74 -3.12 0.97 -7.40
CA GLN A 74 -3.43 0.14 -6.22
C GLN A 74 -3.19 0.88 -4.88
N SER A 75 -2.56 2.05 -4.90
CA SER A 75 -2.23 2.80 -3.68
C SER A 75 -3.49 3.17 -2.90
N ILE A 76 -3.42 3.03 -1.58
CA ILE A 76 -4.47 3.49 -0.67
C ILE A 76 -4.57 5.02 -0.79
N GLY A 77 -5.79 5.52 -0.97
CA GLY A 77 -6.09 6.93 -1.18
C GLY A 77 -6.38 7.30 -2.64
N VAL A 78 -6.05 6.43 -3.60
CA VAL A 78 -6.35 6.70 -5.02
C VAL A 78 -7.81 6.33 -5.32
N ARG A 79 -8.18 5.06 -5.09
CA ARG A 79 -9.56 4.58 -5.36
C ARG A 79 -10.56 5.18 -4.37
N GLU A 80 -10.14 5.37 -3.13
CA GLU A 80 -11.01 5.87 -2.06
C GLU A 80 -11.51 7.30 -2.32
N PHE A 81 -10.72 8.12 -3.01
CA PHE A 81 -11.06 9.51 -3.33
C PHE A 81 -11.63 9.69 -4.74
N GLU A 82 -11.79 8.62 -5.53
CA GLU A 82 -12.25 8.70 -6.92
C GLU A 82 -13.60 9.41 -7.06
N ASP A 83 -14.58 8.99 -6.26
CA ASP A 83 -15.93 9.54 -6.32
C ASP A 83 -15.97 11.03 -5.92
N PHE A 84 -15.31 11.36 -4.81
CA PHE A 84 -15.17 12.72 -4.33
C PHE A 84 -14.48 13.62 -5.37
N LEU A 85 -13.31 13.22 -5.88
CA LEU A 85 -12.53 14.05 -6.81
C LEU A 85 -13.23 14.21 -8.16
N ARG A 86 -13.93 13.17 -8.64
CA ARG A 86 -14.72 13.26 -9.87
C ARG A 86 -15.79 14.34 -9.75
N ILE A 87 -16.53 14.37 -8.64
CA ILE A 87 -17.62 15.34 -8.44
C ILE A 87 -17.06 16.72 -8.13
N TYR A 88 -16.06 16.82 -7.25
CA TYR A 88 -15.37 18.06 -6.91
C TYR A 88 -14.80 18.78 -8.15
N LEU A 89 -14.12 18.04 -9.03
CA LEU A 89 -13.54 18.60 -10.25
C LEU A 89 -14.61 18.96 -11.29
N SER A 90 -15.70 18.17 -11.38
CA SER A 90 -16.81 18.48 -12.28
C SER A 90 -17.53 19.77 -11.88
N ALA A 91 -17.79 19.98 -10.58
CA ALA A 91 -18.38 21.21 -10.06
C ALA A 91 -17.51 22.44 -10.34
N ARG A 92 -16.18 22.28 -10.30
CA ARG A 92 -15.22 23.35 -10.59
C ARG A 92 -15.15 23.70 -12.09
N ASN A 93 -15.20 22.70 -12.97
CA ASN A 93 -15.13 22.90 -14.42
C ASN A 93 -16.40 23.55 -15.02
N SER A 94 -17.54 23.48 -14.32
CA SER A 94 -18.76 24.20 -14.72
C SER A 94 -18.70 25.72 -14.50
N SER A 95 -17.69 26.21 -13.74
CA SER A 95 -17.53 27.62 -13.38
C SER A 95 -16.45 28.35 -14.21
N ALA A 96 -15.54 27.62 -14.86
CA ALA A 96 -14.47 28.19 -15.67
C ALA A 96 -14.45 27.55 -17.06
N ASN A 97 -14.49 28.40 -18.11
CA ASN A 97 -14.36 28.00 -19.51
C ASN A 97 -13.27 26.93 -19.68
N GLY A 98 -13.68 25.80 -20.25
CA GLY A 98 -12.94 24.55 -20.27
C GLY A 98 -11.46 24.72 -20.62
N SER A 99 -10.61 24.39 -19.66
CA SER A 99 -9.23 23.99 -19.92
C SER A 99 -8.95 22.75 -19.10
N ALA A 100 -8.54 21.70 -19.81
CA ALA A 100 -8.23 20.40 -19.25
C ALA A 100 -7.12 20.51 -18.19
N LEU A 101 -7.33 19.79 -17.09
CA LEU A 101 -6.46 19.64 -15.93
C LEU A 101 -5.12 18.98 -16.33
N TRP A 102 -4.18 19.74 -16.89
CA TRP A 102 -2.78 19.31 -17.01
C TRP A 102 -1.82 20.44 -16.64
N VAL A 103 -1.12 20.22 -15.52
CA VAL A 103 0.24 20.69 -15.15
C VAL A 103 0.47 22.20 -14.97
N GLU A 104 0.57 22.63 -13.71
CA GLU A 104 1.68 23.49 -13.22
C GLU A 104 1.73 23.47 -11.68
N GLU A 105 2.86 22.99 -11.14
CA GLU A 105 2.95 22.27 -9.86
C GLU A 105 3.12 23.16 -8.61
N SER A 106 3.38 24.46 -8.73
CA SER A 106 3.78 25.28 -7.58
C SER A 106 2.72 26.26 -7.05
N LYS A 107 1.90 26.88 -7.91
CA LYS A 107 0.81 27.78 -7.48
C LYS A 107 -0.49 27.04 -7.20
N HIS A 108 -0.72 25.91 -7.87
CA HIS A 108 -1.98 25.18 -7.78
C HIS A 108 -2.14 24.42 -6.45
N ASP A 109 -1.06 23.99 -5.80
CA ASP A 109 -1.11 23.27 -4.52
C ASP A 109 -1.69 24.13 -3.38
N LYS A 110 -1.26 25.40 -3.26
CA LYS A 110 -1.83 26.35 -2.28
C LYS A 110 -3.32 26.60 -2.53
N VAL A 111 -3.68 26.86 -3.79
CA VAL A 111 -5.08 27.13 -4.19
C VAL A 111 -5.96 25.90 -3.98
N MET A 112 -5.46 24.71 -4.31
CA MET A 112 -6.16 23.45 -4.08
C MET A 112 -6.35 23.18 -2.59
N LYS A 113 -5.31 23.37 -1.77
CA LYS A 113 -5.39 23.23 -0.30
C LYS A 113 -6.39 24.20 0.31
N GLU A 114 -6.41 25.44 -0.15
CA GLU A 114 -7.38 26.44 0.32
C GLU A 114 -8.82 26.08 -0.09
N ASN A 115 -9.02 25.60 -1.32
CA ASN A 115 -10.34 25.19 -1.78
C ASN A 115 -10.81 23.88 -1.12
N LEU A 116 -9.90 22.97 -0.77
CA LEU A 116 -10.22 21.79 0.04
C LEU A 116 -10.59 22.18 1.48
N ARG A 117 -9.96 23.21 2.05
CA ARG A 117 -10.38 23.77 3.35
C ARG A 117 -11.80 24.31 3.29
N LYS A 118 -12.18 24.99 2.20
CA LYS A 118 -13.56 25.48 1.99
C LYS A 118 -14.59 24.34 1.96
N VAL A 119 -14.23 23.15 1.49
CA VAL A 119 -15.13 21.97 1.53
C VAL A 119 -15.36 21.49 2.97
N LEU A 120 -14.37 21.63 3.86
CA LEU A 120 -14.54 21.32 5.29
C LEU A 120 -15.45 22.34 6.00
N ASP A 121 -15.57 23.54 5.43
CA ASP A 121 -16.45 24.60 5.94
C ASP A 121 -17.90 24.46 5.45
N PHE A 122 -18.20 23.53 4.53
CA PHE A 122 -19.57 23.23 4.10
C PHE A 122 -20.42 22.63 5.23
N SER A 123 -21.74 22.72 5.10
CA SER A 123 -22.68 22.07 6.02
C SER A 123 -22.37 20.58 6.15
N LYS A 124 -22.62 19.98 7.32
CA LYS A 124 -22.42 18.53 7.54
C LYS A 124 -23.29 17.66 6.62
N ASP A 125 -24.41 18.21 6.17
CA ASP A 125 -25.35 17.55 5.26
C ASP A 125 -25.00 17.78 3.78
N ASP A 126 -23.88 18.48 3.49
CA ASP A 126 -23.43 18.69 2.12
C ASP A 126 -22.86 17.38 1.54
N ASP A 127 -23.42 16.93 0.42
CA ASP A 127 -23.04 15.68 -0.23
C ASP A 127 -21.54 15.58 -0.50
N LEU A 128 -20.87 16.70 -0.85
CA LEU A 128 -19.44 16.72 -1.15
C LEU A 128 -18.59 16.55 0.10
N ARG A 129 -19.02 17.14 1.22
CA ARG A 129 -18.40 16.93 2.53
C ARG A 129 -18.61 15.48 3.02
N ILE A 130 -19.81 14.92 2.85
CA ILE A 130 -20.11 13.53 3.20
C ILE A 130 -19.20 12.57 2.42
N MET A 131 -19.07 12.78 1.11
CA MET A 131 -18.18 11.96 0.26
C MET A 131 -16.71 12.09 0.66
N LEU A 132 -16.26 13.28 1.04
CA LEU A 132 -14.90 13.50 1.52
C LEU A 132 -14.64 12.74 2.84
N GLU A 133 -15.54 12.86 3.81
CA GLU A 133 -15.43 12.16 5.10
C GLU A 133 -15.45 10.64 4.89
N GLU A 134 -16.33 10.13 4.01
CA GLU A 134 -16.39 8.71 3.68
C GLU A 134 -15.09 8.22 3.02
N ALA A 135 -14.53 8.97 2.08
CA ALA A 135 -13.25 8.65 1.43
C ALA A 135 -12.12 8.56 2.46
N ILE A 136 -12.03 9.51 3.38
CA ILE A 136 -11.06 9.53 4.48
C ILE A 136 -11.22 8.27 5.36
N ASP A 137 -12.45 7.91 5.70
CA ASP A 137 -12.71 6.75 6.54
C ASP A 137 -12.39 5.43 5.83
N ARG A 138 -12.65 5.33 4.52
CA ARG A 138 -12.20 4.20 3.69
C ARG A 138 -10.67 4.11 3.68
N VAL A 139 -9.95 5.22 3.56
CA VAL A 139 -8.47 5.24 3.66
C VAL A 139 -8.01 4.74 5.02
N LYS A 140 -8.55 5.29 6.12
CA LYS A 140 -8.20 4.84 7.49
C LYS A 140 -8.46 3.34 7.65
N LEU A 141 -9.60 2.85 7.18
CA LEU A 141 -9.98 1.44 7.25
C LEU A 141 -9.03 0.55 6.45
N ASN A 142 -8.70 0.94 5.22
CA ASN A 142 -7.80 0.17 4.36
C ASN A 142 -6.36 0.19 4.87
N THR A 143 -5.89 1.30 5.44
CA THR A 143 -4.59 1.37 6.14
C THR A 143 -4.55 0.43 7.34
N ARG A 144 -5.59 0.41 8.19
CA ARG A 144 -5.70 -0.56 9.30
C ARG A 144 -5.71 -2.01 8.81
N ARG A 145 -6.41 -2.30 7.71
CA ARG A 145 -6.43 -3.64 7.08
C ARG A 145 -5.04 -4.01 6.54
N LEU A 146 -4.33 -3.07 5.91
CA LEU A 146 -2.98 -3.27 5.40
C LEU A 146 -2.01 -3.60 6.54
N LEU A 147 -1.99 -2.80 7.61
CA LEU A 147 -1.13 -3.04 8.79
C LEU A 147 -1.38 -4.43 9.39
N ARG A 148 -2.65 -4.82 9.57
CA ARG A 148 -3.02 -6.17 10.04
C ARG A 148 -2.53 -7.28 9.09
N ARG A 149 -2.58 -7.05 7.77
CA ARG A 149 -2.05 -8.00 6.76
C ARG A 149 -0.53 -8.07 6.78
N GLN A 150 0.15 -6.94 6.93
CA GLN A 150 1.60 -6.88 7.08
C GLN A 150 2.05 -7.63 8.34
N LYS A 151 1.42 -7.38 9.51
CA LYS A 151 1.68 -8.15 10.74
C LYS A 151 1.53 -9.65 10.54
N ARG A 152 0.39 -10.11 9.99
CA ARG A 152 0.20 -11.54 9.66
C ARG A 152 1.24 -12.07 8.68
N ARG A 153 1.68 -11.25 7.73
CA ARG A 153 2.68 -11.66 6.74
C ARG A 153 4.06 -11.84 7.39
N VAL A 154 4.46 -10.93 8.27
CA VAL A 154 5.69 -11.05 9.08
C VAL A 154 5.63 -12.30 9.94
N SER A 155 4.56 -12.52 10.70
CA SER A 155 4.41 -13.75 11.50
C SER A 155 4.46 -15.04 10.66
N ARG A 156 3.99 -14.99 9.40
CA ARG A 156 4.12 -16.13 8.49
C ARG A 156 5.56 -16.34 8.00
N LEU A 157 6.37 -15.30 7.84
CA LEU A 157 7.78 -15.45 7.47
C LEU A 157 8.53 -16.24 8.54
N GLU A 158 8.29 -15.92 9.80
CA GLU A 158 8.83 -16.65 10.94
C GLU A 158 8.27 -18.09 10.99
N MET A 159 6.95 -18.26 11.12
CA MET A 159 6.36 -19.60 11.37
C MET A 159 6.41 -20.57 10.18
N VAL A 160 6.33 -20.09 8.93
CA VAL A 160 6.20 -20.96 7.74
C VAL A 160 7.51 -21.06 6.95
N PHE A 161 8.35 -20.03 7.02
CA PHE A 161 9.60 -19.98 6.27
C PHE A 161 10.83 -20.05 7.18
N GLY A 162 10.67 -20.07 8.51
CA GLY A 162 11.77 -20.21 9.46
C GLY A 162 12.70 -19.00 9.49
N TRP A 163 12.21 -17.82 9.12
CA TRP A 163 13.01 -16.60 9.17
C TRP A 163 13.24 -16.21 10.62
N ASN A 164 14.50 -16.07 11.02
CA ASN A 164 14.86 -15.51 12.33
C ASN A 164 14.65 -13.99 12.30
N ILE A 165 13.49 -13.53 12.77
CA ILE A 165 13.10 -12.12 12.75
C ILE A 165 13.25 -11.55 14.15
N HIS A 166 14.11 -10.55 14.30
CA HIS A 166 14.25 -9.81 15.54
C HIS A 166 13.20 -8.69 15.61
N HIS A 167 12.43 -8.67 16.70
CA HIS A 167 11.38 -7.66 16.94
C HIS A 167 11.92 -6.51 17.79
N MET A 168 11.70 -5.27 17.32
CA MET A 168 11.98 -4.03 18.05
C MET A 168 10.64 -3.43 18.48
N ASP A 169 10.48 -3.11 19.77
CA ASP A 169 9.29 -2.40 20.24
C ASP A 169 9.55 -0.89 20.17
N ALA A 170 8.75 -0.18 19.37
CA ALA A 170 8.80 1.27 19.25
C ALA A 170 7.60 1.95 19.93
N THR A 171 6.83 1.22 20.74
CA THR A 171 5.58 1.71 21.33
C THR A 171 5.82 2.91 22.24
N GLU A 172 6.88 2.89 23.06
CA GLU A 172 7.17 4.01 23.96
C GLU A 172 7.55 5.27 23.19
N PHE A 173 8.34 5.16 22.12
CA PHE A 173 8.61 6.27 21.21
C PHE A 173 7.30 6.84 20.62
N LEU A 174 6.38 5.98 20.16
CA LEU A 174 5.12 6.43 19.60
C LEU A 174 4.24 7.19 20.61
N LEU A 175 4.34 6.85 21.90
CA LEU A 175 3.60 7.50 22.99
C LEU A 175 4.27 8.81 23.44
N SER A 176 5.59 8.78 23.65
CA SER A 176 6.36 9.90 24.20
C SER A 176 6.85 10.89 23.16
N LYS A 177 7.07 10.44 21.92
CA LYS A 177 7.78 11.14 20.83
C LYS A 177 9.17 11.64 21.21
N SER A 178 9.81 11.02 22.20
CA SER A 178 11.17 11.35 22.62
C SER A 178 12.19 10.60 21.79
N GLU A 179 13.14 11.31 21.16
CA GLU A 179 14.25 10.70 20.42
C GLU A 179 15.11 9.79 21.31
N GLU A 180 15.26 10.12 22.59
CA GLU A 180 15.99 9.30 23.56
C GLU A 180 15.37 7.90 23.73
N SER A 181 14.02 7.82 23.69
CA SER A 181 13.29 6.55 23.76
C SER A 181 13.48 5.72 22.48
N TRP A 182 13.53 6.37 21.31
CA TRP A 182 13.83 5.70 20.03
C TRP A 182 15.25 5.12 20.00
N ASP A 183 16.23 5.90 20.44
CA ASP A 183 17.62 5.47 20.48
C ASP A 183 17.82 4.28 21.42
N ALA A 184 17.22 4.34 22.61
CA ALA A 184 17.32 3.27 23.61
C ALA A 184 16.60 1.98 23.20
N GLN A 185 15.42 2.07 22.57
CA GLN A 185 14.56 0.88 22.30
C GLN A 185 14.72 0.30 20.90
N VAL A 186 15.14 1.10 19.93
CA VAL A 186 15.22 0.67 18.53
C VAL A 186 16.66 0.71 18.04
N VAL A 187 17.33 1.86 18.12
CA VAL A 187 18.66 2.03 17.50
C VAL A 187 19.71 1.16 18.19
N LYS A 188 19.81 1.25 19.53
CA LYS A 188 20.81 0.49 20.29
C LYS A 188 20.61 -1.03 20.12
N PRO A 189 19.42 -1.62 20.35
CA PRO A 189 19.24 -3.05 20.16
C PRO A 189 19.46 -3.49 18.71
N ALA A 190 19.05 -2.68 17.72
CA ALA A 190 19.30 -3.01 16.31
C ALA A 190 20.80 -3.04 15.99
N SER A 191 21.56 -2.10 16.54
CA SER A 191 23.02 -2.07 16.36
C SER A 191 23.72 -3.27 17.02
N GLU A 192 23.23 -3.74 18.16
CA GLU A 192 23.77 -4.92 18.86
C GLU A 192 23.50 -6.22 18.09
N ILE A 193 22.37 -6.33 17.39
CA ILE A 193 22.02 -7.51 16.58
C ILE A 193 22.85 -7.59 15.28
N LEU A 194 23.27 -6.44 14.76
CA LEU A 194 24.07 -6.35 13.53
C LEU A 194 25.58 -6.50 13.76
N ARG A 195 26.03 -6.41 15.02
CA ARG A 195 27.43 -6.64 15.42
C ARG A 195 27.72 -8.12 15.57
#